data_AF-A0A668RM02-F1
#
_entry.id   AF-A0A668RM02-F1
#
_cell.length_a   1.000
_cell.length_b   1.000
_cell.length_c   1.000
_cell.angle_alpha   90.00
_cell.angle_beta   90.00
_cell.angle_gamma   90.00
#
_symmetry.space_group_name_H-M   'P 1'
#
loop_
_entity.id
_entity.type
_entity.pdbx_description
1 polymer ?
#
loop_
_entity_poly.entity_id
_entity_poly.type
_entity_poly.pdbx_seq_one_letter_code
_entity_poly.pdbx_strand_id
1 'polypeptide(L)'
;MSKRKAPQESLNEGITDFLVELANYEKNVNRAIHKYNAYRKAASTISKYPHKIKSGEEAKKLDGVGAKIAEKIDEFLQTGKLRKLEKIRNDDTSSSITFLTRVTGIGPAAARKFVEEGVKTLEGLYFEEFEKRIPRAEMEKMETLILGELEKVDQEYIGTICGSYRRGAASSGDIDILLTHPNYTSQTEKQPKLLHAVVDHLESIGFVTDTLSKGDTKFMGVCQLQQNDEDEEEYLHRRIDIRLIPKDQYYCGVLYFTGSDIFNKNMRTHALEKGFTLNEYTIRPLGVTGDSEQNKDIFDYIQYKYREPKERSE
;
A
#
# COMPACT_ATOMS: atom_id res chain seq x y z
N MET A 1 18.55 18.29 23.38
CA MET A 1 17.35 17.54 23.85
C MET A 1 16.29 17.56 22.74
N SER A 2 16.36 16.57 21.84
CA SER A 2 15.41 16.45 20.72
C SER A 2 14.20 15.65 21.19
N LYS A 3 13.01 16.26 21.13
CA LYS A 3 11.74 15.62 21.46
C LYS A 3 11.50 14.51 20.44
N ARG A 4 11.82 13.26 20.81
CA ARG A 4 11.30 12.07 20.12
C ARG A 4 9.78 12.17 20.17
N LYS A 5 9.14 12.42 19.02
CA LYS A 5 7.69 12.30 18.88
C LYS A 5 7.39 10.80 18.94
N ALA A 6 6.76 10.37 20.02
CA ALA A 6 6.30 8.98 20.18
C ALA A 6 5.44 8.57 18.96
N PRO A 7 5.43 7.28 18.59
CA PRO A 7 4.44 6.77 17.63
C PRO A 7 3.06 7.18 18.15
N GLN A 8 2.25 7.78 17.30
CA GLN A 8 0.94 8.28 17.67
C GLN A 8 0.02 7.09 17.98
N GLU A 9 -0.02 6.66 19.25
CA GLU A 9 -1.06 5.75 19.74
C GLU A 9 -2.42 6.37 19.37
N SER A 10 -3.18 5.67 18.54
CA SER A 10 -4.51 6.11 18.12
C SER A 10 -5.42 6.08 19.35
N LEU A 11 -6.02 7.22 19.70
CA LEU A 11 -6.97 7.34 20.82
C LEU A 11 -8.16 6.37 20.72
N ASN A 12 -8.38 5.81 19.54
CA ASN A 12 -9.49 4.95 19.16
C ASN A 12 -9.02 3.61 18.58
N GLU A 13 -7.80 3.14 18.91
CA GLU A 13 -7.17 1.94 18.34
C GLU A 13 -8.09 0.71 18.33
N GLY A 14 -8.73 0.38 19.46
CA GLY A 14 -9.66 -0.75 19.52
C GLY A 14 -10.85 -0.63 18.55
N ILE A 15 -11.32 0.59 18.27
CA ILE A 15 -12.37 0.83 17.27
C ILE A 15 -11.81 0.63 15.86
N THR A 16 -10.63 1.18 15.58
CA THR A 16 -10.02 1.06 14.26
C THR A 16 -9.65 -0.39 13.95
N ASP A 17 -9.20 -1.16 14.92
CA ASP A 17 -8.81 -2.56 14.77
C ASP A 17 -9.99 -3.44 14.37
N PHE A 18 -11.12 -3.34 15.08
CA PHE A 18 -12.28 -4.15 14.75
C PHE A 18 -12.85 -3.76 13.37
N LEU A 19 -12.78 -2.48 12.99
CA LEU A 19 -13.20 -2.02 11.66
C LEU A 19 -12.29 -2.56 10.57
N VAL A 20 -10.97 -2.60 10.80
CA VAL A 20 -10.00 -3.21 9.88
C VAL A 20 -10.23 -4.72 9.75
N GLU A 21 -10.50 -5.41 10.85
CA GLU A 21 -10.83 -6.84 10.83
C GLU A 21 -12.12 -7.12 10.04
N LEU A 22 -13.18 -6.33 10.29
CA LEU A 22 -14.42 -6.41 9.50
C LEU A 22 -14.17 -6.10 8.03
N ALA A 23 -13.32 -5.13 7.71
CA ALA A 23 -12.97 -4.83 6.32
C ALA A 23 -12.34 -6.07 5.66
N ASN A 24 -11.32 -6.65 6.30
CA ASN A 24 -10.60 -7.81 5.78
C ASN A 24 -11.54 -9.00 5.59
N TYR A 25 -12.46 -9.25 6.53
CA TYR A 25 -13.49 -10.27 6.38
C TYR A 25 -14.39 -10.01 5.16
N GLU A 26 -14.90 -8.78 4.99
CA GLU A 26 -15.76 -8.48 3.85
C GLU A 26 -15.01 -8.61 2.51
N LYS A 27 -13.71 -8.29 2.46
CA LYS A 27 -12.86 -8.48 1.27
C LYS A 27 -12.58 -9.95 0.98
N ASN A 28 -12.11 -10.68 1.98
CA ASN A 28 -11.53 -12.01 1.81
C ASN A 28 -12.62 -13.09 1.78
N VAL A 29 -13.61 -12.99 2.68
CA VAL A 29 -14.65 -14.00 2.86
C VAL A 29 -15.94 -13.63 2.13
N ASN A 30 -16.38 -12.37 2.13
CA ASN A 30 -17.60 -12.01 1.39
C ASN A 30 -17.35 -11.51 -0.04
N ARG A 31 -16.10 -11.22 -0.42
CA ARG A 31 -15.74 -10.57 -1.70
C ARG A 31 -16.52 -9.27 -1.95
N ALA A 32 -16.94 -8.60 -0.89
CA ALA A 32 -17.74 -7.38 -0.92
C ALA A 32 -16.82 -6.13 -0.86
N ILE A 33 -16.20 -5.79 -2.00
CA ILE A 33 -15.19 -4.72 -2.07
C ILE A 33 -15.72 -3.34 -1.61
N HIS A 34 -16.99 -3.03 -1.89
CA HIS A 34 -17.61 -1.78 -1.44
C HIS A 34 -17.72 -1.70 0.09
N LYS A 35 -18.04 -2.82 0.75
CA LYS A 35 -18.09 -2.88 2.22
C LYS A 35 -16.69 -2.81 2.83
N TYR A 36 -15.71 -3.49 2.24
CA TYR A 36 -14.30 -3.36 2.61
C TYR A 36 -13.84 -1.90 2.59
N ASN A 37 -14.11 -1.20 1.48
CA ASN A 37 -13.74 0.22 1.34
C ASN A 37 -14.47 1.11 2.36
N ALA A 38 -15.75 0.84 2.63
CA ALA A 38 -16.51 1.60 3.64
C ALA A 38 -15.90 1.46 5.05
N TYR A 39 -15.58 0.24 5.48
CA TYR A 39 -14.93 0.01 6.78
C TYR A 39 -13.52 0.61 6.85
N ARG A 40 -12.71 0.51 5.79
CA ARG A 40 -11.39 1.15 5.71
C ARG A 40 -11.47 2.66 5.78
N LYS A 41 -12.45 3.28 5.09
CA LYS A 41 -12.70 4.73 5.16
C LYS A 41 -13.06 5.14 6.58
N ALA A 42 -14.00 4.44 7.23
CA ALA A 42 -14.37 4.71 8.62
C ALA A 42 -13.18 4.59 9.58
N ALA A 43 -12.37 3.53 9.46
CA ALA A 43 -11.16 3.35 10.27
C ALA A 43 -10.14 4.49 10.06
N SER A 44 -9.92 4.92 8.82
CA SER A 44 -9.02 6.04 8.50
C SER A 44 -9.50 7.38 9.06
N THR A 45 -10.81 7.64 9.01
CA THR A 45 -11.38 8.87 9.59
C THR A 45 -11.25 8.84 11.12
N ILE A 46 -11.55 7.70 11.75
CA ILE A 46 -11.52 7.54 13.21
C ILE A 46 -10.09 7.57 13.77
N SER A 47 -9.10 7.02 13.06
CA SER A 47 -7.70 7.02 13.51
C SER A 47 -7.12 8.43 13.63
N LYS A 48 -7.61 9.37 12.81
CA LYS A 48 -7.20 10.78 12.80
C LYS A 48 -8.04 11.67 13.72
N TYR A 49 -9.13 11.14 14.27
CA TYR A 49 -10.03 11.92 15.13
C TYR A 49 -9.30 12.24 16.45
N PRO A 50 -9.20 13.53 16.84
CA PRO A 50 -8.31 13.97 17.93
C PRO A 50 -8.88 13.71 19.33
N HIS A 51 -10.03 13.03 19.44
CA HIS A 51 -10.69 12.74 20.69
C HIS A 51 -11.04 11.25 20.79
N LYS A 52 -11.13 10.76 22.03
CA LYS A 52 -11.64 9.42 22.29
C LYS A 52 -13.15 9.42 22.08
N ILE A 53 -13.62 8.58 21.15
CA ILE A 53 -15.04 8.43 20.82
C ILE A 53 -15.78 7.81 22.01
N LYS A 54 -16.93 8.39 22.37
CA LYS A 54 -17.75 7.98 23.51
C LYS A 54 -19.08 7.33 23.11
N SER A 55 -19.51 7.47 21.86
CA SER A 55 -20.71 6.82 21.34
C SER A 55 -20.69 6.69 19.82
N GLY A 56 -21.53 5.80 19.30
CA GLY A 56 -21.80 5.66 17.88
C GLY A 56 -22.37 6.94 17.27
N GLU A 57 -23.23 7.67 17.98
CA GLU A 57 -23.79 8.95 17.53
C GLU A 57 -22.71 10.06 17.42
N GLU A 58 -21.68 10.05 18.26
CA GLU A 58 -20.51 10.91 18.06
C GLU A 58 -19.77 10.50 16.79
N ALA A 59 -19.46 9.22 16.63
CA ALA A 59 -18.72 8.70 15.49
C ALA A 59 -19.44 8.94 14.15
N LYS A 60 -20.76 8.84 14.13
CA LYS A 60 -21.63 9.02 12.95
C LYS A 60 -21.56 10.42 12.33
N LYS A 61 -21.07 11.42 13.08
CA LYS A 61 -20.80 12.77 12.57
C LYS A 61 -19.56 12.81 11.66
N LEU A 62 -18.72 11.78 11.71
CA LEU A 62 -17.51 11.69 10.92
C LEU A 62 -17.82 11.12 9.52
N ASP A 63 -17.19 11.69 8.51
CA ASP A 63 -17.34 11.20 7.13
C ASP A 63 -16.89 9.74 7.00
N GLY A 64 -17.73 8.93 6.35
CA GLY A 64 -17.53 7.48 6.20
C GLY A 64 -18.14 6.63 7.31
N VAL A 65 -18.68 7.21 8.39
CA VAL A 65 -19.33 6.47 9.49
C VAL A 65 -20.85 6.51 9.36
N GLY A 66 -21.44 5.45 8.81
CA GLY A 66 -22.90 5.29 8.71
C GLY A 66 -23.54 4.66 9.96
N ALA A 67 -24.88 4.61 9.99
CA ALA A 67 -25.66 4.07 11.11
C ALA A 67 -25.22 2.65 11.54
N LYS A 68 -24.99 1.75 10.58
CA LYS A 68 -24.54 0.37 10.88
C LYS A 68 -23.14 0.28 11.49
N ILE A 69 -22.28 1.28 11.25
CA ILE A 69 -20.95 1.34 11.87
C ILE A 69 -21.10 1.93 13.27
N ALA A 70 -21.88 3.00 13.42
CA ALA A 70 -22.21 3.59 14.71
C ALA A 70 -22.77 2.57 15.71
N GLU A 71 -23.74 1.74 15.29
CA GLU A 71 -24.28 0.65 16.12
C GLU A 71 -23.20 -0.34 16.62
N LYS A 72 -22.20 -0.64 15.79
CA LYS A 72 -21.10 -1.54 16.17
C LYS A 72 -20.12 -0.87 17.12
N ILE A 73 -19.91 0.43 16.96
CA ILE A 73 -19.12 1.23 17.89
C ILE A 73 -19.81 1.24 19.26
N ASP A 74 -21.12 1.44 19.32
CA ASP A 74 -21.87 1.37 20.58
C ASP A 74 -21.78 -0.02 21.23
N GLU A 75 -21.96 -1.10 20.46
CA GLU A 75 -21.78 -2.47 20.96
C GLU A 75 -20.36 -2.69 21.52
N PHE A 76 -19.34 -2.25 20.80
CA PHE A 76 -17.94 -2.37 21.22
C PHE A 76 -17.64 -1.55 22.46
N LEU A 77 -18.12 -0.32 22.56
CA LEU A 77 -17.91 0.54 23.73
C LEU A 77 -18.61 -0.01 24.98
N GLN A 78 -19.76 -0.67 24.82
CA GLN A 78 -20.50 -1.27 25.93
C GLN A 78 -19.90 -2.60 26.41
N THR A 79 -19.42 -3.44 25.49
CA THR A 79 -19.07 -4.83 25.79
C THR A 79 -17.58 -5.13 25.69
N GLY A 80 -16.78 -4.23 25.11
CA GLY A 80 -15.38 -4.45 24.74
C GLY A 80 -15.20 -5.40 23.56
N LYS A 81 -16.28 -5.90 22.95
CA LYS A 81 -16.25 -6.93 21.89
C LYS A 81 -17.33 -6.67 20.84
N LEU A 82 -17.30 -7.46 19.77
CA LEU A 82 -18.36 -7.43 18.75
C LEU A 82 -18.81 -8.86 18.45
N ARG A 83 -20.08 -9.18 18.71
CA ARG A 83 -20.62 -10.55 18.53
C ARG A 83 -20.44 -11.06 17.10
N LYS A 84 -20.53 -10.16 16.11
CA LYS A 84 -20.28 -10.50 14.71
C LYS A 84 -18.83 -11.00 14.49
N LEU A 85 -17.83 -10.35 15.10
CA LEU A 85 -16.44 -10.77 14.97
C LEU A 85 -16.17 -12.07 15.73
N GLU A 86 -16.76 -12.26 16.91
CA GLU A 86 -16.65 -13.54 17.63
C GLU A 86 -17.18 -14.69 16.78
N LYS A 87 -18.32 -14.50 16.10
CA LYS A 87 -18.84 -15.51 15.17
C LYS A 87 -17.91 -15.76 13.97
N ILE A 88 -17.29 -14.71 13.43
CA ILE A 88 -16.35 -14.82 12.30
C ILE A 88 -15.09 -15.58 12.71
N ARG A 89 -14.52 -15.28 13.88
CA ARG A 89 -13.32 -15.93 14.41
C ARG A 89 -13.54 -17.42 14.69
N ASN A 90 -14.77 -17.79 15.06
CA ASN A 90 -15.16 -19.18 15.30
C ASN A 90 -15.58 -19.95 14.03
N ASP A 91 -15.57 -19.31 12.85
CA ASP A 91 -15.85 -19.98 11.58
C ASP A 91 -14.56 -20.42 10.90
N ASP A 92 -14.28 -21.73 10.94
CA ASP A 92 -13.04 -22.32 10.42
C ASP A 92 -12.78 -21.93 8.96
N THR A 93 -13.82 -21.90 8.12
CA THR A 93 -13.70 -21.53 6.71
C THR A 93 -13.23 -20.08 6.55
N SER A 94 -13.84 -19.15 7.30
CA SER A 94 -13.46 -17.74 7.32
C SER A 94 -12.04 -17.54 7.82
N SER A 95 -11.66 -18.24 8.89
CA SER A 95 -10.32 -18.21 9.46
C SER A 95 -9.27 -18.74 8.48
N SER A 96 -9.51 -19.89 7.82
CA SER A 96 -8.61 -20.43 6.80
C SER A 96 -8.48 -19.52 5.58
N ILE A 97 -9.59 -18.98 5.05
CA ILE A 97 -9.53 -18.04 3.93
C ILE A 97 -8.70 -16.80 4.30
N THR A 98 -8.96 -16.23 5.48
CA THR A 98 -8.25 -15.05 5.97
C THR A 98 -6.76 -15.33 6.12
N PHE A 99 -6.41 -16.49 6.67
CA PHE A 99 -5.03 -16.94 6.79
C PHE A 99 -4.34 -17.05 5.43
N LEU A 100 -4.92 -17.78 4.48
CA LEU A 100 -4.31 -17.98 3.16
C LEU A 100 -4.14 -16.67 2.38
N THR A 101 -5.06 -15.71 2.53
CA THR A 101 -4.94 -14.39 1.88
C THR A 101 -3.81 -13.50 2.41
N ARG A 102 -3.15 -13.90 3.50
CA ARG A 102 -1.92 -13.23 3.98
C ARG A 102 -0.71 -13.55 3.11
N VAL A 103 -0.74 -14.67 2.37
CA VAL A 103 0.34 -15.03 1.45
C VAL A 103 0.29 -14.14 0.22
N THR A 104 1.44 -13.57 -0.12
CA THR A 104 1.61 -12.83 -1.36
C THR A 104 1.20 -13.68 -2.57
N GLY A 105 0.33 -13.12 -3.42
CA GLY A 105 -0.19 -13.80 -4.61
C GLY A 105 -1.48 -14.60 -4.39
N ILE A 106 -1.87 -14.89 -3.14
CA ILE A 106 -3.12 -15.59 -2.84
C ILE A 106 -4.25 -14.59 -2.58
N GLY A 107 -5.10 -14.40 -3.60
CA GLY A 107 -6.33 -13.61 -3.47
C GLY A 107 -7.53 -14.39 -2.89
N PRO A 108 -8.65 -13.71 -2.58
CA PRO A 108 -9.86 -14.33 -2.00
C PRO A 108 -10.46 -15.51 -2.78
N ALA A 109 -10.26 -15.53 -4.11
CA ALA A 109 -10.73 -16.61 -4.97
C ALA A 109 -9.85 -17.85 -4.86
N ALA A 110 -8.52 -17.68 -4.93
CA ALA A 110 -7.56 -18.77 -4.77
C ALA A 110 -7.62 -19.36 -3.35
N ALA A 111 -7.68 -18.50 -2.32
CA ALA A 111 -7.82 -18.93 -0.93
C ALA A 111 -9.04 -19.84 -0.70
N ARG A 112 -10.20 -19.51 -1.28
CA ARG A 112 -11.39 -20.36 -1.20
C ARG A 112 -11.19 -21.71 -1.85
N LYS A 113 -10.64 -21.72 -3.07
CA LYS A 113 -10.36 -22.94 -3.81
C LYS A 113 -9.44 -23.86 -3.01
N PHE A 114 -8.37 -23.31 -2.41
CA PHE A 114 -7.48 -24.07 -1.54
C PHE A 114 -8.19 -24.67 -0.33
N VAL A 115 -9.06 -23.91 0.34
CA VAL A 115 -9.85 -24.42 1.48
C VAL A 115 -10.81 -25.54 1.06
N GLU A 116 -11.45 -25.41 -0.11
CA GLU A 116 -12.32 -26.45 -0.69
C GLU A 116 -11.53 -27.71 -1.04
N GLU A 117 -10.27 -27.58 -1.46
CA GLU A 117 -9.32 -28.67 -1.72
C GLU A 117 -8.66 -29.23 -0.44
N GLY A 118 -9.03 -28.71 0.74
CA GLY A 118 -8.53 -29.18 2.03
C GLY A 118 -7.23 -28.52 2.50
N VAL A 119 -6.65 -27.60 1.73
CA VAL A 119 -5.46 -26.82 2.10
C VAL A 119 -5.88 -25.68 3.03
N LYS A 120 -5.55 -25.81 4.31
CA LYS A 120 -5.94 -24.84 5.37
C LYS A 120 -4.76 -24.26 6.15
N THR A 121 -3.57 -24.81 5.97
CA THR A 121 -2.31 -24.40 6.60
C THR A 121 -1.26 -24.23 5.51
N LEU A 122 -0.20 -23.50 5.83
CA LEU A 122 0.91 -23.26 4.92
C LEU A 122 2.23 -23.36 5.67
N GLU A 123 3.19 -23.96 5.00
CA GLU A 123 4.62 -23.86 5.26
C GLU A 123 5.21 -23.20 4.01
N GLY A 124 5.20 -21.87 3.99
CA GLY A 124 5.67 -21.08 2.85
C GLY A 124 7.06 -20.50 3.14
N LEU A 125 7.96 -20.60 2.16
CA LEU A 125 9.25 -19.92 2.16
C LEU A 125 8.98 -18.41 2.34
N TYR A 126 9.50 -17.82 3.43
CA TYR A 126 9.38 -16.40 3.80
C TYR A 126 8.02 -15.89 4.33
N PHE A 127 7.02 -16.75 4.58
CA PHE A 127 5.71 -16.28 5.06
C PHE A 127 5.82 -15.41 6.32
N GLU A 128 6.56 -15.88 7.31
CA GLU A 128 6.76 -15.14 8.57
C GLU A 128 7.61 -13.88 8.38
N GLU A 129 8.52 -13.88 7.41
CA GLU A 129 9.40 -12.74 7.14
C GLU A 129 8.64 -11.59 6.47
N PHE A 130 7.71 -11.88 5.56
CA PHE A 130 6.89 -10.86 4.87
C PHE A 130 5.91 -10.15 5.80
N GLU A 131 5.60 -10.72 6.97
CA GLU A 131 4.77 -10.04 7.97
C GLU A 131 5.59 -9.10 8.86
N LYS A 132 6.90 -9.28 8.93
CA LYS A 132 7.77 -8.42 9.71
C LYS A 132 8.00 -7.10 8.99
N ARG A 133 7.81 -6.02 9.73
CA ARG A 133 8.06 -4.65 9.28
C ARG A 133 9.55 -4.44 8.97
N ILE A 134 9.83 -3.61 7.98
CA ILE A 134 11.18 -3.17 7.60
C ILE A 134 11.49 -1.87 8.35
N PRO A 135 12.44 -1.82 9.29
CA PRO A 135 12.85 -0.59 9.95
C PRO A 135 13.33 0.46 8.94
N ARG A 136 13.12 1.75 9.22
CA ARG A 136 13.54 2.82 8.32
C ARG A 136 15.04 2.81 8.02
N ALA A 137 15.89 2.46 8.99
CA ALA A 137 17.32 2.34 8.78
C ALA A 137 17.69 1.25 7.76
N GLU A 138 16.95 0.13 7.75
CA GLU A 138 17.12 -0.93 6.74
C GLU A 138 16.66 -0.43 5.35
N MET A 139 15.55 0.31 5.28
CA MET A 139 15.10 0.96 4.04
C MET A 139 16.12 1.96 3.48
N GLU A 140 16.81 2.72 4.34
CA GLU A 140 17.86 3.68 3.95
C GLU A 140 19.10 2.96 3.36
N LYS A 141 19.48 1.80 3.92
CA LYS A 141 20.51 0.93 3.35
C LYS A 141 20.10 0.40 1.98
N MET A 142 18.86 -0.10 1.84
CA MET A 142 18.31 -0.56 0.56
C MET A 142 18.25 0.55 -0.48
N GLU A 143 17.79 1.75 -0.11
CA GLU A 143 17.75 2.93 -0.99
C GLU A 143 19.15 3.25 -1.53
N THR A 144 20.15 3.31 -0.64
CA THR A 144 21.54 3.61 -1.02
C THR A 144 22.08 2.58 -2.01
N LEU A 145 21.87 1.29 -1.74
CA LEU A 145 22.26 0.20 -2.64
C LEU A 145 21.56 0.35 -3.99
N ILE A 146 20.23 0.40 -4.00
CA ILE A 146 19.44 0.42 -5.24
C ILE A 146 19.82 1.61 -6.11
N LEU A 147 19.88 2.83 -5.54
CA LEU A 147 20.20 4.02 -6.32
C LEU A 147 21.64 3.98 -6.86
N GLY A 148 22.61 3.48 -6.08
CA GLY A 148 23.98 3.29 -6.54
C GLY A 148 24.13 2.24 -7.64
N GLU A 149 23.31 1.18 -7.61
CA GLU A 149 23.30 0.15 -8.65
C GLU A 149 22.61 0.62 -9.93
N LEU A 150 21.56 1.46 -9.84
CA LEU A 150 20.91 2.06 -11.01
C LEU A 150 21.91 2.87 -11.85
N GLU A 151 22.77 3.67 -11.21
CA GLU A 151 23.81 4.46 -11.89
C GLU A 151 24.81 3.61 -12.68
N LYS A 152 25.04 2.35 -12.25
CA LYS A 152 25.93 1.41 -12.96
C LYS A 152 25.26 0.76 -14.16
N VAL A 153 23.93 0.59 -14.13
CA VAL A 153 23.16 0.08 -15.27
C VAL A 153 23.07 1.15 -16.36
N ASP A 154 22.61 2.34 -15.99
CA ASP A 154 22.59 3.53 -16.86
C ASP A 154 22.44 4.79 -16.00
N GLN A 155 23.30 5.79 -16.23
CA GLN A 155 23.28 7.06 -15.50
C GLN A 155 22.01 7.88 -15.78
N GLU A 156 21.26 7.56 -16.85
CA GLU A 156 20.01 8.25 -17.19
C GLU A 156 18.78 7.73 -16.40
N TYR A 157 18.91 6.62 -15.67
CA TYR A 157 17.86 6.16 -14.77
C TYR A 157 17.63 7.15 -13.63
N ILE A 158 16.35 7.36 -13.30
CA ILE A 158 15.95 8.02 -12.06
C ILE A 158 15.07 7.05 -11.28
N GLY A 159 15.59 6.56 -10.16
CA GLY A 159 14.86 5.81 -9.14
C GLY A 159 14.28 6.74 -8.08
N THR A 160 13.09 6.44 -7.58
CA THR A 160 12.49 7.12 -6.42
C THR A 160 11.83 6.09 -5.52
N ILE A 161 12.34 5.93 -4.30
CA ILE A 161 11.68 5.08 -3.29
C ILE A 161 10.39 5.77 -2.84
N CYS A 162 9.28 5.07 -2.97
CA CYS A 162 7.93 5.58 -2.79
C CYS A 162 7.27 4.97 -1.54
N GLY A 163 5.97 4.67 -1.61
CA GLY A 163 5.26 3.97 -0.55
C GLY A 163 5.27 4.68 0.80
N SER A 164 5.18 3.87 1.86
CA SER A 164 5.23 4.38 3.23
C SER A 164 6.56 5.04 3.60
N TYR A 165 7.66 4.62 2.97
CA TYR A 165 8.98 5.22 3.17
C TYR A 165 9.01 6.70 2.78
N ARG A 166 8.48 7.04 1.59
CA ARG A 166 8.38 8.43 1.11
C ARG A 166 7.40 9.28 1.91
N ARG A 167 6.44 8.66 2.60
CA ARG A 167 5.58 9.32 3.59
C ARG A 167 6.25 9.49 4.96
N GLY A 168 7.52 9.14 5.10
CA GLY A 168 8.27 9.33 6.34
C GLY A 168 7.92 8.34 7.46
N ALA A 169 7.37 7.16 7.11
CA ALA A 169 7.10 6.14 8.12
C ALA A 169 8.41 5.65 8.78
N ALA A 170 8.32 5.32 10.07
CA ALA A 170 9.43 4.77 10.87
C ALA A 170 9.74 3.30 10.51
N SER A 171 8.79 2.63 9.86
CA SER A 171 8.99 1.32 9.23
C SER A 171 8.15 1.23 7.95
N SER A 172 8.48 0.30 7.07
CA SER A 172 7.75 -0.03 5.83
C SER A 172 7.32 -1.50 5.81
N GLY A 173 6.39 -1.86 4.93
CA GLY A 173 5.97 -3.27 4.76
C GLY A 173 6.80 -3.97 3.70
N ASP A 174 7.13 -3.21 2.68
CA ASP A 174 7.84 -3.56 1.47
C ASP A 174 8.61 -2.32 0.98
N ILE A 175 9.37 -2.51 -0.11
CA ILE A 175 10.05 -1.44 -0.82
C ILE A 175 9.39 -1.19 -2.19
N ASP A 176 8.95 0.04 -2.40
CA ASP A 176 8.29 0.51 -3.62
C ASP A 176 9.24 1.42 -4.40
N ILE A 177 9.62 1.06 -5.62
CA ILE A 177 10.57 1.82 -6.44
C ILE A 177 9.89 2.31 -7.71
N LEU A 178 9.69 3.62 -7.82
CA LEU A 178 9.32 4.24 -9.09
C LEU A 178 10.58 4.44 -9.94
N LEU A 179 10.57 3.96 -11.17
CA LEU A 179 11.68 4.07 -12.10
C LEU A 179 11.26 4.89 -13.33
N THR A 180 12.13 5.76 -13.81
CA THR A 180 11.98 6.45 -15.10
C THR A 180 13.28 6.47 -15.87
N HIS A 181 13.19 6.59 -17.19
CA HIS A 181 14.32 6.66 -18.11
C HIS A 181 13.92 7.53 -19.33
N PRO A 182 14.80 8.38 -19.89
CA PRO A 182 14.44 9.27 -21.01
C PRO A 182 13.96 8.53 -22.27
N ASN A 183 14.48 7.33 -22.53
CA ASN A 183 14.02 6.47 -23.63
C ASN A 183 12.60 5.92 -23.46
N TYR A 184 11.93 6.13 -22.32
CA TYR A 184 10.55 5.74 -22.11
C TYR A 184 9.69 6.94 -21.71
N THR A 185 8.85 7.38 -22.66
CA THR A 185 7.90 8.48 -22.52
C THR A 185 6.50 8.03 -22.98
N SER A 186 5.50 8.89 -22.78
CA SER A 186 4.13 8.61 -23.23
C SER A 186 3.99 8.48 -24.76
N GLN A 187 4.99 8.97 -25.50
CA GLN A 187 5.05 8.94 -26.97
C GLN A 187 5.82 7.74 -27.53
N THR A 188 6.53 7.00 -26.69
CA THR A 188 7.29 5.82 -27.08
C THR A 188 6.53 4.54 -26.75
N GLU A 189 6.74 3.49 -27.54
CA GLU A 189 6.26 2.16 -27.16
C GLU A 189 6.87 1.69 -25.83
N LYS A 190 6.19 0.75 -25.17
CA LYS A 190 6.68 0.15 -23.93
C LYS A 190 8.08 -0.41 -24.15
N GLN A 191 8.97 -0.10 -23.21
CA GLN A 191 10.38 -0.51 -23.24
C GLN A 191 10.64 -1.57 -22.15
N PRO A 192 10.19 -2.84 -22.32
CA PRO A 192 10.35 -3.88 -21.30
C PRO A 192 11.82 -4.08 -20.89
N LYS A 193 12.73 -3.94 -21.86
CA LYS A 193 14.17 -4.09 -21.66
C LYS A 193 14.75 -3.13 -20.61
N LEU A 194 14.17 -1.94 -20.43
CA LEU A 194 14.64 -0.99 -19.42
C LEU A 194 14.39 -1.53 -18.00
N LEU A 195 13.16 -2.01 -17.75
CA LEU A 195 12.85 -2.64 -16.47
C LEU A 195 13.64 -3.95 -16.29
N HIS A 196 13.74 -4.76 -17.35
CA HIS A 196 14.43 -6.05 -17.28
C HIS A 196 15.91 -5.87 -16.97
N ALA A 197 16.61 -4.92 -17.60
CA ALA A 197 18.01 -4.65 -17.34
C ALA A 197 18.27 -4.31 -15.86
N VAL A 198 17.40 -3.50 -15.24
CA VAL A 198 17.51 -3.18 -13.80
C VAL A 198 17.27 -4.41 -12.93
N VAL A 199 16.22 -5.19 -13.22
CA VAL A 199 15.91 -6.41 -12.45
C VAL A 199 17.04 -7.44 -12.59
N ASP A 200 17.50 -7.71 -13.81
CA ASP A 200 18.57 -8.67 -14.11
C ASP A 200 19.87 -8.28 -13.40
N HIS A 201 20.18 -6.97 -13.34
CA HIS A 201 21.34 -6.46 -12.60
C HIS A 201 21.20 -6.70 -11.10
N LEU A 202 20.05 -6.35 -10.51
CA LEU A 202 19.79 -6.57 -9.08
C LEU A 202 19.77 -8.06 -8.70
N GLU A 203 19.34 -8.95 -9.60
CA GLU A 203 19.46 -10.41 -9.46
C GLU A 203 20.93 -10.84 -9.53
N SER A 204 21.72 -10.29 -10.47
CA SER A 204 23.12 -10.68 -10.65
C SER A 204 24.02 -10.36 -9.46
N ILE A 205 23.70 -9.31 -8.70
CA ILE A 205 24.40 -8.94 -7.46
C ILE A 205 23.81 -9.65 -6.24
N GLY A 206 22.79 -10.50 -6.41
CA GLY A 206 22.11 -11.23 -5.34
C GLY A 206 21.24 -10.39 -4.42
N PHE A 207 20.90 -9.15 -4.80
CA PHE A 207 19.97 -8.32 -4.02
C PHE A 207 18.52 -8.75 -4.24
N VAL A 208 18.12 -9.00 -5.48
CA VAL A 208 16.85 -9.64 -5.80
C VAL A 208 17.06 -11.16 -5.77
N THR A 209 16.30 -11.84 -4.93
CA THR A 209 16.44 -13.29 -4.69
C THR A 209 15.39 -14.11 -5.42
N ASP A 210 14.18 -13.56 -5.60
CA ASP A 210 13.06 -14.27 -6.20
C ASP A 210 12.15 -13.33 -7.02
N THR A 211 11.57 -13.88 -8.08
CA THR A 211 10.59 -13.20 -8.93
C THR A 211 9.19 -13.77 -8.70
N LEU A 212 8.22 -12.92 -8.31
CA LEU A 212 6.80 -13.29 -8.26
C LEU A 212 6.09 -13.00 -9.59
N SER A 213 6.39 -11.84 -10.19
CA SER A 213 5.92 -11.49 -11.52
C SER A 213 6.82 -10.44 -12.17
N LYS A 214 7.09 -10.57 -13.46
CA LYS A 214 7.91 -9.63 -14.24
C LYS A 214 7.21 -9.33 -15.57
N GLY A 215 6.69 -8.11 -15.71
CA GLY A 215 6.08 -7.61 -16.95
C GLY A 215 6.94 -6.54 -17.61
N ASP A 216 6.35 -5.79 -18.56
CA ASP A 216 7.09 -4.73 -19.27
C ASP A 216 7.36 -3.49 -18.41
N THR A 217 6.46 -3.19 -17.48
CA THR A 217 6.49 -1.94 -16.70
C THR A 217 6.35 -2.17 -15.19
N LYS A 218 6.12 -3.40 -14.75
CA LYS A 218 5.99 -3.75 -13.35
C LYS A 218 6.75 -5.05 -13.03
N PHE A 219 7.52 -5.00 -11.96
CA PHE A 219 8.14 -6.15 -11.32
C PHE A 219 7.62 -6.27 -9.89
N MET A 220 7.40 -7.50 -9.45
CA MET A 220 7.10 -7.86 -8.07
C MET A 220 8.02 -9.03 -7.71
N GLY A 221 8.85 -8.88 -6.68
CA GLY A 221 9.79 -9.91 -6.28
C GLY A 221 10.15 -9.90 -4.79
N VAL A 222 11.24 -10.56 -4.48
CA VAL A 222 11.81 -10.66 -3.14
C VAL A 222 13.24 -10.14 -3.21
N CYS A 223 13.64 -9.37 -2.21
CA CYS A 223 14.99 -8.88 -2.08
C CYS A 223 15.54 -9.09 -0.66
N GLN A 224 16.84 -9.15 -0.54
CA GLN A 224 17.53 -9.26 0.75
C GLN A 224 18.79 -8.40 0.70
N LEU A 225 19.06 -7.64 1.76
CA LEU A 225 20.37 -7.02 1.92
C LEU A 225 21.40 -8.12 2.21
N GLN A 226 22.58 -8.02 1.60
CA GLN A 226 23.68 -8.91 1.91
C GLN A 226 24.19 -8.66 3.33
N GLN A 227 24.49 -9.75 4.04
CA GLN A 227 25.05 -9.68 5.38
C GLN A 227 26.51 -9.22 5.32
N ASN A 228 26.88 -8.26 6.18
CA ASN A 228 28.28 -7.95 6.46
C ASN A 228 28.66 -8.41 7.87
N ASP A 229 29.96 -8.58 8.11
CA ASP A 229 30.51 -9.00 9.41
C ASP A 229 30.18 -8.01 10.57
N GLU A 230 29.79 -6.78 10.24
CA GLU A 230 29.42 -5.73 11.21
C GLU A 230 27.92 -5.71 11.56
N ASP A 231 27.07 -6.45 10.86
CA ASP A 231 25.63 -6.46 11.09
C ASP A 231 25.27 -7.44 12.23
N GLU A 232 24.57 -6.95 13.26
CA GLU A 232 24.23 -7.70 14.48
C GLU A 232 23.16 -8.79 14.28
N GLU A 233 22.31 -8.64 13.26
CA GLU A 233 21.21 -9.55 12.94
C GLU A 233 21.19 -9.84 11.44
N GLU A 234 20.71 -11.03 11.05
CA GLU A 234 20.51 -11.39 9.65
C GLU A 234 19.39 -10.56 9.03
N TYR A 235 19.65 -10.01 7.84
CA TYR A 235 18.59 -9.37 7.06
C TYR A 235 17.57 -10.39 6.58
N LEU A 236 16.30 -10.02 6.69
CA LEU A 236 15.19 -10.86 6.23
C LEU A 236 14.89 -10.61 4.75
N HIS A 237 14.29 -11.60 4.11
CA HIS A 237 13.70 -11.48 2.79
C HIS A 237 12.53 -10.50 2.83
N ARG A 238 12.60 -9.47 2.00
CA ARG A 238 11.62 -8.39 1.91
C ARG A 238 10.92 -8.40 0.56
N ARG A 239 9.69 -7.93 0.56
CA ARG A 239 8.94 -7.70 -0.68
C ARG A 239 9.45 -6.43 -1.37
N ILE A 240 9.64 -6.52 -2.68
CA ILE A 240 10.05 -5.42 -3.55
C ILE A 240 9.11 -5.29 -4.75
N ASP A 241 8.68 -4.07 -5.03
CA ASP A 241 7.90 -3.72 -6.21
C ASP A 241 8.61 -2.60 -6.99
N ILE A 242 8.92 -2.85 -8.27
CA ILE A 242 9.52 -1.86 -9.17
C ILE A 242 8.50 -1.49 -10.24
N ARG A 243 8.25 -0.20 -10.42
CA ARG A 243 7.32 0.33 -11.42
C ARG A 243 8.02 1.29 -12.36
N LEU A 244 8.20 0.89 -13.61
CA LEU A 244 8.66 1.76 -14.69
C LEU A 244 7.48 2.60 -15.19
N ILE A 245 7.62 3.93 -15.13
CA ILE A 245 6.64 4.92 -15.59
C ILE A 245 7.27 5.79 -16.69
N PRO A 246 6.48 6.22 -17.70
CA PRO A 246 6.94 7.23 -18.66
C PRO A 246 7.51 8.46 -17.96
N LYS A 247 8.72 8.90 -18.35
CA LYS A 247 9.45 9.97 -17.66
C LYS A 247 8.65 11.27 -17.58
N ASP A 248 7.92 11.59 -18.64
CA ASP A 248 7.05 12.75 -18.78
C ASP A 248 5.74 12.65 -17.94
N GLN A 249 5.43 11.46 -17.41
CA GLN A 249 4.29 11.21 -16.51
C GLN A 249 4.71 11.01 -15.04
N TYR A 250 5.96 11.34 -14.70
CA TYR A 250 6.54 11.14 -13.37
C TYR A 250 5.65 11.65 -12.23
N TYR A 251 5.06 12.85 -12.35
CA TYR A 251 4.28 13.46 -11.28
C TYR A 251 3.00 12.69 -10.93
N CYS A 252 2.31 12.13 -11.93
CA CYS A 252 1.17 11.24 -11.69
C CYS A 252 1.64 9.90 -11.09
N GLY A 253 2.76 9.37 -11.59
CA GLY A 253 3.34 8.11 -11.13
C GLY A 253 3.77 8.17 -9.67
N VAL A 254 4.53 9.21 -9.30
CA VAL A 254 5.01 9.41 -7.92
C VAL A 254 3.87 9.74 -6.96
N LEU A 255 2.83 10.46 -7.41
CA LEU A 255 1.63 10.68 -6.61
C LEU A 255 0.95 9.35 -6.28
N TYR A 256 0.70 8.54 -7.31
CA TYR A 256 0.11 7.21 -7.16
C TYR A 256 0.94 6.34 -6.22
N PHE A 257 2.25 6.24 -6.46
CA PHE A 257 3.07 5.27 -5.74
C PHE A 257 3.48 5.74 -4.34
N THR A 258 3.40 7.05 -4.04
CA THR A 258 3.54 7.57 -2.67
C THR A 258 2.37 7.15 -1.79
N GLY A 259 1.14 7.12 -2.32
CA GLY A 259 -0.06 6.76 -1.56
C GLY A 259 -0.38 7.69 -0.38
N SER A 260 -1.08 7.22 0.67
CA SER A 260 -1.55 5.85 0.90
C SER A 260 -2.64 5.38 -0.08
N ASP A 261 -3.03 4.10 -0.02
CA ASP A 261 -4.10 3.55 -0.86
C ASP A 261 -5.45 4.26 -0.61
N ILE A 262 -5.74 4.60 0.64
CA ILE A 262 -6.93 5.37 1.03
C ILE A 262 -6.84 6.81 0.52
N PHE A 263 -5.68 7.46 0.68
CA PHE A 263 -5.46 8.81 0.14
C PHE A 263 -5.71 8.86 -1.37
N ASN A 264 -5.13 7.90 -2.11
CA ASN A 264 -5.33 7.80 -3.56
C ASN A 264 -6.80 7.61 -3.94
N LYS A 265 -7.54 6.75 -3.21
CA LYS A 265 -8.97 6.54 -3.45
C LYS A 265 -9.77 7.83 -3.21
N ASN A 266 -9.50 8.52 -2.11
CA ASN A 266 -10.18 9.76 -1.76
C ASN A 266 -9.89 10.86 -2.79
N MET A 267 -8.62 11.05 -3.16
CA MET A 267 -8.20 12.04 -4.15
C MET A 267 -8.78 11.75 -5.54
N ARG A 268 -8.81 10.48 -5.98
CA ARG A 268 -9.45 10.09 -7.25
C ARG A 268 -10.96 10.29 -7.23
N THR A 269 -11.62 10.05 -6.10
CA THR A 269 -13.06 10.29 -5.94
C THR A 269 -13.36 11.78 -6.04
N HIS A 270 -12.58 12.62 -5.34
CA HIS A 270 -12.69 14.08 -5.45
C HIS A 270 -12.42 14.57 -6.88
N ALA A 271 -11.43 13.99 -7.58
CA ALA A 271 -11.19 14.31 -8.99
C ALA A 271 -12.43 14.04 -9.85
N LEU A 272 -13.12 12.92 -9.66
CA LEU A 272 -14.37 12.58 -10.37
C LEU A 272 -15.48 13.61 -10.08
N GLU A 273 -15.65 14.02 -8.83
CA GLU A 273 -16.61 15.06 -8.42
C GLU A 273 -16.31 16.41 -9.08
N LYS A 274 -15.03 16.69 -9.37
CA LYS A 274 -14.56 17.87 -10.09
C LYS A 274 -14.58 17.72 -11.61
N GLY A 275 -15.06 16.59 -12.14
CA GLY A 275 -15.14 16.36 -13.58
C GLY A 275 -13.86 15.81 -14.21
N PHE A 276 -12.96 15.21 -13.43
CA PHE A 276 -11.70 14.64 -13.89
C PHE A 276 -11.55 13.16 -13.54
N THR A 277 -10.74 12.44 -14.31
CA THR A 277 -10.23 11.11 -13.98
C THR A 277 -8.72 11.19 -13.76
N LEU A 278 -8.25 10.61 -12.65
CA LEU A 278 -6.84 10.60 -12.25
C LEU A 278 -6.34 9.16 -12.13
N ASN A 279 -5.26 8.84 -12.84
CA ASN A 279 -4.55 7.57 -12.71
C ASN A 279 -3.03 7.81 -12.52
N GLU A 280 -2.23 6.76 -12.52
CA GLU A 280 -0.77 6.85 -12.36
C GLU A 280 -0.04 7.48 -13.56
N TYR A 281 -0.74 7.76 -14.65
CA TYR A 281 -0.17 8.29 -15.88
C TYR A 281 -0.58 9.74 -16.12
N THR A 282 -1.85 10.05 -15.88
CA THR A 282 -2.49 11.29 -16.34
C THR A 282 -3.62 11.73 -15.43
N ILE A 283 -3.91 13.03 -15.45
CA ILE A 283 -5.20 13.61 -15.09
C ILE A 283 -5.89 14.07 -16.38
N ARG A 284 -7.18 13.75 -16.55
CA ARG A 284 -7.94 14.09 -17.77
C ARG A 284 -9.37 14.52 -17.43
N PRO A 285 -9.97 15.46 -18.17
CA PRO A 285 -11.39 15.74 -18.07
C PRO A 285 -12.23 14.49 -18.39
N LEU A 286 -13.36 14.33 -17.72
CA LEU A 286 -14.30 13.25 -18.03
C LEU A 286 -14.86 13.43 -19.44
N GLY A 287 -14.91 12.32 -20.20
CA GLY A 287 -15.43 12.30 -21.56
C GLY A 287 -14.43 12.66 -22.66
N VAL A 288 -13.19 13.01 -22.31
CA VAL A 288 -12.13 13.28 -23.30
C VAL A 288 -11.23 12.07 -23.49
N THR A 289 -11.07 11.62 -24.74
CA THR A 289 -10.09 10.63 -25.18
C THR A 289 -8.96 11.34 -25.93
N GLY A 290 -7.72 11.21 -25.47
CA GLY A 290 -6.57 11.93 -26.05
C GLY A 290 -6.15 13.14 -25.21
N ASP A 291 -4.91 13.59 -25.49
CA ASP A 291 -4.06 14.57 -24.80
C ASP A 291 -4.34 14.90 -23.33
N SER A 292 -3.44 14.39 -22.49
CA SER A 292 -3.36 14.68 -21.06
C SER A 292 -2.55 15.94 -20.80
N GLU A 293 -3.03 16.78 -19.89
CA GLU A 293 -2.20 17.84 -19.33
C GLU A 293 -1.19 17.22 -18.35
N GLN A 294 0.08 17.38 -18.67
CA GLN A 294 1.20 17.02 -17.79
C GLN A 294 1.46 18.20 -16.88
N ASN A 295 0.88 18.19 -15.68
CA ASN A 295 1.13 19.24 -14.72
C ASN A 295 1.73 18.71 -13.43
N LYS A 296 2.74 19.44 -12.94
CA LYS A 296 3.30 19.27 -11.60
C LYS A 296 2.25 19.55 -10.51
N ASP A 297 1.21 20.29 -10.89
CA ASP A 297 0.21 20.87 -9.99
C ASP A 297 -1.11 20.10 -10.00
N ILE A 298 -1.04 18.76 -9.98
CA ILE A 298 -2.23 17.88 -9.95
C ILE A 298 -3.24 18.32 -8.87
N PHE A 299 -2.73 18.75 -7.72
CA PHE A 299 -3.53 19.27 -6.60
C PHE A 299 -4.35 20.50 -6.98
N ASP A 300 -3.74 21.46 -7.68
CA ASP A 300 -4.42 22.70 -8.07
C ASP A 300 -5.49 22.44 -9.13
N TYR A 301 -5.21 21.54 -10.09
CA TYR A 301 -6.17 21.14 -11.13
C TYR A 301 -7.49 20.62 -10.57
N ILE A 302 -7.44 19.84 -9.50
CA ILE A 302 -8.65 19.31 -8.84
C ILE A 302 -9.10 20.20 -7.67
N GLN A 303 -8.53 21.39 -7.48
CA GLN A 303 -8.84 22.29 -6.37
C GLN A 303 -8.73 21.58 -5.01
N TYR A 304 -7.67 20.78 -4.84
CA TYR A 304 -7.39 20.02 -3.63
C TYR A 304 -6.19 20.62 -2.93
N LYS A 305 -6.33 20.94 -1.65
CA LYS A 305 -5.22 21.53 -0.88
C LYS A 305 -3.99 20.63 -0.96
N TYR A 306 -2.85 21.19 -1.35
CA TYR A 306 -1.60 20.46 -1.36
C TYR A 306 -1.30 19.87 0.02
N ARG A 307 -0.90 18.60 0.02
CA ARG A 307 -0.50 17.86 1.21
C ARG A 307 0.85 17.22 0.95
N GLU A 308 1.80 17.45 1.84
CA GLU A 308 3.12 16.83 1.80
C GLU A 308 2.99 15.30 1.90
N PRO A 309 3.92 14.49 1.35
CA PRO A 309 3.87 13.03 1.43
C PRO A 309 3.59 12.49 2.85
N LYS A 310 4.21 13.09 3.87
CA LYS A 310 4.01 12.72 5.30
C LYS A 310 2.60 12.94 5.82
N GLU A 311 1.83 13.80 5.17
CA GLU A 311 0.44 14.09 5.51
C GLU A 311 -0.54 13.15 4.81
N ARG A 312 -0.07 12.27 3.91
CA ARG A 312 -0.90 11.37 3.08
C ARG A 312 -1.03 9.95 3.65
N SER A 313 -0.55 9.73 4.88
CA SER A 313 -0.74 8.47 5.60
C SER A 313 -2.17 8.40 6.13
N GLU A 314 -3.09 8.05 5.22
CA GLU A 314 -4.51 7.85 5.50
C GLU A 314 -4.86 6.39 5.74
#